data_AF-A0A954ZDT9-F1
#
_entry.id   AF-A0A954ZDT9-F1
#
_cell.length_a   1.000
_cell.length_b   1.000
_cell.length_c   1.000
_cell.angle_alpha   90.00
_cell.angle_beta   90.00
_cell.angle_gamma   90.00
#
_symmetry.space_group_name_H-M   'P 1'
#
loop_
_entity.id
_entity.type
_entity.pdbx_description
1 polymer ?
#
loop_
_entity_poly.entity_id
_entity_poly.type
_entity_poly.pdbx_seq_one_letter_code
_entity_poly.pdbx_strand_id
1 'polypeptide(L)'
;MGTRPDIYDDRRLSPGIRCDGLRRMCRRRSCRRGVSLMEVLVVLTVIGVLISMSAPSFTRSMEQAHVDVAGANLRVIWNAQRLYWLEHRAYADSLTTLVDLGLLDATVETGSSRYQYSIDAADADSFAAVATRINSTRWSGALQIDDTGTVSGTISASGENDMTPGFL
;
A
#
# COMPACT_ATOMS: atom_id res chain seq x y z
N MET A 1 -38.51 46.65 -40.13
CA MET A 1 -39.50 45.70 -39.58
C MET A 1 -39.08 45.36 -38.15
N GLY A 2 -39.94 45.61 -37.16
CA GLY A 2 -39.84 44.94 -35.84
C GLY A 2 -39.06 45.66 -34.75
N THR A 3 -39.64 46.71 -34.18
CA THR A 3 -39.36 47.23 -32.84
C THR A 3 -39.78 46.22 -31.77
N ARG A 4 -38.96 45.97 -30.73
CA ARG A 4 -39.48 45.64 -29.39
C ARG A 4 -38.65 46.31 -28.30
N PRO A 5 -39.30 46.95 -27.30
CA PRO A 5 -38.67 47.82 -26.33
C PRO A 5 -38.42 47.13 -24.98
N ASP A 6 -37.81 47.94 -24.12
CA ASP A 6 -37.56 47.84 -22.68
C ASP A 6 -38.70 47.27 -21.83
N ILE A 7 -38.39 47.15 -20.52
CA ILE A 7 -39.31 47.10 -19.37
C ILE A 7 -39.48 45.68 -18.82
N TYR A 8 -38.53 45.25 -17.98
CA TYR A 8 -38.90 44.50 -16.78
C TYR A 8 -38.99 45.49 -15.63
N ASP A 9 -40.22 45.91 -15.39
CA ASP A 9 -40.71 46.83 -14.36
C ASP A 9 -40.62 46.18 -12.97
N ASP A 10 -40.22 47.04 -12.03
CA ASP A 10 -40.27 46.87 -10.60
C ASP A 10 -41.70 46.54 -10.12
N ARG A 11 -41.88 45.36 -9.54
CA ARG A 11 -42.93 45.15 -8.55
C ARG A 11 -42.39 44.56 -7.25
N ARG A 12 -41.94 45.50 -6.43
CA ARG A 12 -42.57 45.83 -5.15
C ARG A 12 -42.72 44.69 -4.14
N LEU A 13 -42.05 44.94 -3.01
CA LEU A 13 -42.53 44.68 -1.65
C LEU A 13 -42.81 43.22 -1.31
N SER A 14 -41.77 42.54 -0.84
CA SER A 14 -41.98 41.67 0.32
C SER A 14 -41.74 42.47 1.59
N PRO A 15 -42.74 42.57 2.49
CA PRO A 15 -42.68 43.39 3.69
C PRO A 15 -41.64 42.87 4.67
N GLY A 16 -40.99 43.81 5.35
CA GLY A 16 -40.04 43.56 6.42
C GLY A 16 -40.61 42.61 7.47
N ILE A 17 -39.96 41.46 7.61
CA ILE A 17 -40.11 40.62 8.79
C ILE A 17 -39.41 41.39 9.92
N ARG A 18 -40.23 42.08 10.72
CA ARG A 18 -39.81 42.72 11.95
C ARG A 18 -39.16 41.69 12.85
N CYS A 19 -37.93 41.97 13.26
CA CYS A 19 -37.32 41.38 14.42
C CYS A 19 -38.05 41.91 15.67
N ASP A 20 -39.11 41.23 16.10
CA ASP A 20 -39.73 41.48 17.40
C ASP A 20 -39.30 40.42 18.42
N GLY A 21 -38.48 40.90 19.36
CA GLY A 21 -38.33 40.48 20.74
C GLY A 21 -38.75 39.07 21.13
N LEU A 22 -37.75 38.22 21.33
CA LEU A 22 -37.58 37.48 22.59
C LEU A 22 -36.13 37.04 22.72
N ARG A 23 -35.28 37.98 23.15
CA ARG A 23 -33.98 37.70 23.77
C ARG A 23 -34.19 36.85 25.02
N ARG A 24 -34.30 35.53 24.87
CA ARG A 24 -33.92 34.59 25.93
C ARG A 24 -32.48 34.19 25.68
N MET A 25 -31.57 35.01 26.19
CA MET A 25 -30.19 34.60 26.43
C MET A 25 -30.18 33.51 27.51
N CYS A 26 -30.57 32.29 27.15
CA CYS A 26 -30.14 31.12 27.90
C CYS A 26 -28.67 30.96 27.55
N ARG A 27 -27.80 31.64 28.33
CA ARG A 27 -26.36 31.45 28.29
C ARG A 27 -26.13 29.98 28.56
N ARG A 28 -25.97 29.18 27.49
CA ARG A 28 -25.36 27.85 27.59
C ARG A 28 -24.01 28.12 28.25
N ARG A 29 -23.91 27.90 29.55
CA ARG A 29 -22.61 27.75 30.20
C ARG A 29 -22.06 26.51 29.54
N SER A 30 -21.25 26.69 28.51
CA SER A 30 -20.32 25.66 28.11
C SER A 30 -19.50 25.37 29.35
N CYS A 31 -19.82 24.27 30.04
CA CYS A 31 -18.91 23.70 31.01
C CYS A 31 -17.63 23.41 30.23
N ARG A 32 -16.65 24.32 30.34
CA ARG A 32 -15.29 24.06 29.89
C ARG A 32 -14.82 22.91 30.77
N ARG A 33 -14.89 21.69 30.24
CA ARG A 33 -14.26 20.53 30.83
C ARG A 33 -12.76 20.77 30.70
N GLY A 34 -12.12 21.15 31.79
CA GLY A 34 -10.67 21.23 31.88
C GLY A 34 -10.14 19.81 32.08
N VAL A 35 -9.30 19.34 31.16
CA VAL A 35 -8.51 18.13 31.36
C VAL A 35 -7.44 18.45 32.40
N SER A 36 -7.24 17.59 33.39
CA SER A 36 -6.19 17.84 34.39
C SER A 36 -4.80 17.54 33.82
N LEU A 37 -3.76 18.22 34.32
CA LEU A 37 -2.38 17.93 33.89
C LEU A 37 -1.95 16.50 34.24
N MET A 38 -2.39 15.99 35.39
CA MET A 38 -2.13 14.61 35.81
C MET A 38 -2.88 13.58 34.97
N GLU A 39 -4.04 13.93 34.42
CA GLU A 39 -4.83 13.08 33.54
C GLU A 39 -4.11 12.88 32.20
N VAL A 40 -3.55 13.95 31.63
CA VAL A 40 -2.70 13.82 30.44
C VAL A 40 -1.39 13.08 30.77
N LEU A 41 -0.79 13.33 31.93
CA LEU A 41 0.49 12.69 32.33
C LEU A 41 0.38 11.17 32.50
N VAL A 42 -0.65 10.69 33.21
CA VAL A 42 -0.86 9.24 33.38
C VAL A 42 -1.20 8.58 32.05
N VAL A 43 -2.03 9.23 31.21
CA VAL A 43 -2.38 8.71 29.88
C VAL A 43 -1.16 8.58 28.98
N LEU A 44 -0.30 9.61 28.93
CA LEU A 44 0.93 9.55 28.15
C LEU A 44 1.90 8.48 28.67
N THR A 45 1.99 8.31 29.98
CA THR A 45 2.81 7.25 30.59
C THR A 45 2.33 5.86 30.17
N VAL A 46 1.03 5.59 30.27
CA VAL A 46 0.46 4.29 29.88
C VAL A 46 0.62 4.04 28.39
N ILE A 47 0.33 5.02 27.53
CA ILE A 47 0.52 4.89 26.07
C ILE A 47 1.99 4.66 25.73
N GLY A 48 2.93 5.35 26.41
CA GLY A 48 4.37 5.17 26.21
C GLY A 48 4.83 3.74 26.51
N VAL A 49 4.36 3.15 27.62
CA VAL A 49 4.66 1.74 27.96
C VAL A 49 4.10 0.78 26.90
N LEU A 50 2.86 0.99 26.47
CA LEU A 50 2.24 0.15 25.45
C LEU A 50 2.96 0.23 24.10
N ILE A 51 3.33 1.44 23.65
CA ILE A 51 4.06 1.64 22.39
C ILE A 51 5.44 0.95 22.45
N SER A 52 6.15 1.06 23.58
CA SER A 52 7.45 0.40 23.75
C SER A 52 7.37 -1.12 23.56
N MET A 53 6.27 -1.74 23.96
CA MET A 53 6.05 -3.18 23.79
C MET A 53 5.58 -3.53 22.37
N SER A 54 4.78 -2.67 21.74
CA SER A 54 4.12 -2.95 20.46
C SER A 54 4.92 -2.56 19.21
N ALA A 55 5.86 -1.63 19.31
CA ALA A 55 6.60 -1.13 18.14
C ALA A 55 7.36 -2.22 17.35
N PRO A 56 8.15 -3.14 17.98
CA PRO A 56 8.94 -4.11 17.21
C PRO A 56 8.07 -5.12 16.45
N SER A 57 7.01 -5.64 17.10
CA SER A 57 6.13 -6.64 16.49
C SER A 57 5.36 -6.12 15.28
N PHE A 58 4.99 -4.84 15.28
CA PHE A 58 4.31 -4.21 14.15
C PHE A 58 5.20 -4.15 12.90
N THR A 59 6.48 -3.76 13.05
CA THR A 59 7.41 -3.66 11.92
C THR A 59 7.66 -5.01 11.25
N ARG A 60 7.74 -6.09 12.03
CA ARG A 60 7.87 -7.45 11.53
C ARG A 60 6.64 -7.90 10.75
N SER A 61 5.44 -7.67 11.30
CA SER A 61 4.18 -8.07 10.64
C SER A 61 4.01 -7.38 9.28
N MET A 62 4.38 -6.09 9.21
CA MET A 62 4.37 -5.34 7.95
C MET A 62 5.38 -5.91 6.94
N GLU A 63 6.58 -6.28 7.39
CA GLU A 63 7.59 -6.88 6.53
C GLU A 63 7.17 -8.26 6.03
N GLN A 64 6.55 -9.09 6.87
CA GLN A 64 5.97 -10.38 6.47
C GLN A 64 4.93 -10.21 5.35
N ALA A 65 4.04 -9.22 5.46
CA ALA A 65 3.08 -8.93 4.40
C ALA A 65 3.77 -8.54 3.08
N HIS A 66 4.91 -7.84 3.14
CA HIS A 66 5.70 -7.53 1.96
C HIS A 66 6.42 -8.75 1.37
N VAL A 67 6.90 -9.68 2.20
CA VAL A 67 7.44 -10.98 1.78
C VAL A 67 6.36 -11.77 1.02
N ASP A 68 5.14 -11.79 1.54
CA ASP A 68 4.02 -12.50 0.91
C ASP A 68 3.64 -11.87 -0.45
N VAL A 69 3.60 -10.54 -0.54
CA VAL A 69 3.39 -9.84 -1.82
C VAL A 69 4.53 -10.13 -2.81
N ALA A 70 5.77 -10.16 -2.33
CA ALA A 70 6.92 -10.44 -3.17
C ALA A 70 6.85 -11.85 -3.78
N GLY A 71 6.50 -12.85 -2.98
CA GLY A 71 6.32 -14.20 -3.50
C GLY A 71 5.06 -14.34 -4.38
N ALA A 72 4.00 -13.57 -4.15
CA ALA A 72 2.86 -13.52 -5.06
C ALA A 72 3.26 -12.97 -6.44
N ASN A 73 4.08 -11.91 -6.47
CA ASN A 73 4.64 -11.38 -7.72
C ASN A 73 5.54 -12.40 -8.43
N LEU A 74 6.35 -13.18 -7.69
CA LEU A 74 7.12 -14.29 -8.27
C LEU A 74 6.21 -15.33 -8.94
N ARG A 75 5.04 -15.65 -8.36
CA ARG A 75 4.04 -16.53 -9.01
C ARG A 75 3.46 -15.92 -10.29
N VAL A 76 3.29 -14.61 -10.36
CA VAL A 76 2.87 -13.94 -11.61
C VAL A 76 3.93 -14.09 -12.69
N ILE A 77 5.21 -13.89 -12.34
CA ILE A 77 6.35 -14.11 -13.25
C ILE A 77 6.38 -15.58 -13.71
N TRP A 78 6.17 -16.53 -12.80
CA TRP A 78 6.12 -17.96 -13.13
C TRP A 78 5.03 -18.30 -14.14
N ASN A 79 3.83 -17.73 -13.98
CA ASN A 79 2.75 -17.90 -14.94
C ASN A 79 3.11 -17.31 -16.32
N ALA A 80 3.70 -16.12 -16.36
CA ALA A 80 4.14 -15.48 -17.60
C ALA A 80 5.20 -16.31 -18.32
N GLN A 81 6.20 -16.82 -17.57
CA GLN A 81 7.21 -17.73 -18.08
C GLN A 81 6.60 -19.02 -18.65
N ARG A 82 5.59 -19.57 -17.98
CA ARG A 82 4.91 -20.78 -18.48
C ARG A 82 4.14 -20.52 -19.77
N LEU A 83 3.48 -19.37 -19.90
CA LEU A 83 2.84 -18.96 -21.14
C LEU A 83 3.86 -18.82 -22.27
N TYR A 84 5.00 -18.16 -22.01
CA TYR A 84 6.06 -18.00 -23.00
C TYR A 84 6.61 -19.35 -23.48
N TRP A 85 6.83 -20.29 -22.56
CA TRP A 85 7.32 -21.64 -22.86
C TRP A 85 6.37 -22.44 -23.77
N LEU A 86 5.05 -22.23 -23.67
CA LEU A 86 4.07 -22.91 -24.53
C LEU A 86 4.23 -22.52 -26.02
N GLU A 87 4.68 -21.28 -26.29
CA GLU A 87 4.84 -20.75 -27.63
C GLU A 87 6.26 -20.99 -28.18
N HIS A 88 7.29 -20.75 -27.36
CA HIS A 88 8.68 -20.71 -27.80
C HIS A 88 9.49 -21.97 -27.44
N ARG A 89 8.93 -22.87 -26.62
CA ARG A 89 9.61 -24.08 -26.10
C ARG A 89 10.90 -23.80 -25.32
N ALA A 90 11.06 -22.58 -24.84
CA ALA A 90 12.13 -22.14 -23.95
C ALA A 90 11.60 -21.08 -22.98
N TYR A 91 12.24 -20.92 -21.84
CA TYR A 91 11.95 -19.82 -20.92
C TYR A 91 12.63 -18.52 -21.38
N ALA A 92 12.07 -17.38 -20.99
CA ALA A 92 12.64 -16.08 -21.34
C ALA A 92 13.82 -15.75 -20.41
N ASP A 93 14.91 -15.24 -20.97
CA ASP A 93 16.11 -14.84 -20.22
C ASP A 93 15.94 -13.51 -19.45
N SER A 94 14.95 -12.70 -19.83
CA SER A 94 14.74 -11.36 -19.26
C SER A 94 13.28 -11.06 -19.02
N LEU A 95 13.01 -10.27 -17.96
CA LEU A 95 11.66 -9.75 -17.69
C LEU A 95 11.18 -8.82 -18.81
N THR A 96 12.09 -8.07 -19.44
CA THR A 96 11.78 -7.18 -20.58
C THR A 96 11.06 -7.94 -21.69
N THR A 97 11.51 -9.14 -22.02
CA THR A 97 10.93 -9.96 -23.10
C THR A 97 9.48 -10.35 -22.77
N LEU A 98 9.19 -10.67 -21.50
CA LEU A 98 7.84 -11.00 -21.05
C LEU A 98 6.92 -9.77 -21.07
N VAL A 99 7.46 -8.58 -20.75
CA VAL A 99 6.71 -7.31 -20.78
C VAL A 99 6.42 -6.87 -22.21
N ASP A 100 7.40 -6.96 -23.12
CA ASP A 100 7.26 -6.59 -24.53
C ASP A 100 6.20 -7.45 -25.24
N LEU A 101 6.07 -8.71 -24.84
CA LEU A 101 5.05 -9.64 -25.33
C LEU A 101 3.69 -9.48 -24.62
N GLY A 102 3.58 -8.58 -23.64
CA GLY A 102 2.35 -8.34 -22.88
C GLY A 102 1.96 -9.48 -21.94
N LEU A 103 2.89 -10.39 -21.61
CA LEU A 103 2.67 -11.52 -20.70
C LEU A 103 2.86 -11.11 -19.23
N LEU A 104 3.61 -10.03 -18.98
CA LEU A 104 3.91 -9.50 -17.65
C LEU A 104 3.63 -8.00 -17.59
N ASP A 105 3.18 -7.53 -16.43
CA ASP A 105 2.99 -6.09 -16.19
C ASP A 105 4.34 -5.40 -15.94
N ALA A 106 4.57 -4.24 -16.58
CA ALA A 106 5.81 -3.46 -16.48
C ALA A 106 6.13 -2.98 -15.04
N THR A 107 5.13 -2.92 -14.16
CA THR A 107 5.33 -2.61 -12.75
C THR A 107 6.10 -3.71 -12.01
N VAL A 108 5.97 -4.97 -12.43
CA VAL A 108 6.72 -6.10 -11.85
C VAL A 108 8.17 -6.07 -12.30
N GLU A 109 8.44 -5.68 -13.55
CA GLU A 109 9.78 -5.50 -14.09
C GLU A 109 10.55 -4.36 -13.41
N THR A 110 9.91 -3.21 -13.24
CA THR A 110 10.52 -2.07 -12.52
C THR A 110 10.77 -2.43 -11.05
N GLY A 111 10.02 -3.41 -10.54
CA GLY A 111 10.02 -3.81 -9.14
C GLY A 111 9.28 -2.83 -8.25
N SER A 112 9.28 -3.13 -6.96
CA SER A 112 8.74 -2.25 -5.93
C SER A 112 9.87 -1.50 -5.24
N SER A 113 9.54 -0.45 -4.48
CA SER A 113 10.51 0.25 -3.62
C SER A 113 11.27 -0.69 -2.65
N ARG A 114 10.73 -1.89 -2.39
CA ARG A 114 11.28 -2.84 -1.41
C ARG A 114 11.91 -4.08 -2.04
N TYR A 115 11.43 -4.52 -3.20
CA TYR A 115 11.86 -5.74 -3.87
C TYR A 115 12.15 -5.49 -5.33
N GLN A 116 13.29 -6.00 -5.77
CA GLN A 116 13.69 -6.06 -7.17
C GLN A 116 13.58 -7.48 -7.67
N TYR A 117 13.05 -7.65 -8.89
CA TYR A 117 12.87 -8.96 -9.52
C TYR A 117 13.86 -9.12 -10.67
N SER A 118 14.44 -10.30 -10.79
CA SER A 118 15.31 -10.67 -11.91
C SER A 118 15.13 -12.15 -12.24
N ILE A 119 15.52 -12.55 -13.44
CA ILE A 119 15.71 -13.96 -13.82
C ILE A 119 17.20 -14.24 -13.66
N ASP A 120 17.52 -15.25 -12.85
CA ASP A 120 18.91 -15.62 -12.53
C ASP A 120 19.43 -16.70 -13.49
N ALA A 121 18.53 -17.60 -13.91
CA ALA A 121 18.76 -18.57 -14.95
C ALA A 121 17.47 -18.85 -15.74
N ALA A 122 17.59 -19.04 -17.05
CA ALA A 122 16.53 -19.52 -17.91
C ALA A 122 17.15 -20.37 -19.02
N ASP A 123 16.56 -21.54 -19.25
CA ASP A 123 16.96 -22.48 -20.29
C ASP A 123 15.68 -23.05 -20.98
N ALA A 124 15.85 -24.08 -21.81
CA ALA A 124 14.72 -24.76 -22.44
C ALA A 124 13.82 -25.51 -21.43
N ASP A 125 14.43 -26.01 -20.35
CA ASP A 125 13.79 -26.96 -19.44
C ASP A 125 13.57 -26.40 -18.02
N SER A 126 14.35 -25.40 -17.60
CA SER A 126 14.28 -24.84 -16.25
C SER A 126 14.40 -23.32 -16.26
N PHE A 127 13.92 -22.69 -15.19
CA PHE A 127 14.18 -21.29 -14.91
C PHE A 127 14.20 -21.04 -13.40
N ALA A 128 14.89 -19.97 -13.01
CA ALA A 128 14.91 -19.46 -11.66
C ALA A 128 14.70 -17.94 -11.68
N ALA A 129 13.60 -17.48 -11.08
CA ALA A 129 13.35 -16.05 -10.87
C ALA A 129 13.57 -15.69 -9.41
N VAL A 130 14.17 -14.53 -9.16
CA VAL A 130 14.65 -14.09 -7.85
C VAL A 130 14.02 -12.75 -7.50
N ALA A 131 13.52 -12.62 -6.27
CA ALA A 131 13.09 -11.38 -5.66
C ALA A 131 14.05 -10.99 -4.54
N THR A 132 14.86 -9.96 -4.76
CA THR A 132 15.86 -9.49 -3.81
C THR A 132 15.33 -8.32 -3.00
N ARG A 133 15.53 -8.36 -1.67
CA ARG A 133 15.16 -7.23 -0.79
C ARG A 133 16.15 -6.08 -0.94
N ILE A 134 15.66 -4.90 -1.29
CA ILE A 134 16.44 -3.66 -1.50
C ILE A 134 15.98 -2.51 -0.59
N ASN A 135 16.76 -1.45 -0.42
CA ASN A 135 16.37 -0.27 0.39
C ASN A 135 16.02 -0.60 1.86
N SER A 136 16.80 -1.47 2.49
CA SER A 136 16.66 -1.83 3.90
C SER A 136 18.02 -2.04 4.53
N THR A 137 18.21 -1.52 5.75
CA THR A 137 19.42 -1.74 6.56
C THR A 137 19.22 -2.82 7.62
N ARG A 138 17.96 -3.18 7.90
CA ARG A 138 17.58 -4.16 8.92
C ARG A 138 17.29 -5.54 8.33
N TRP A 139 16.62 -5.56 7.18
CA TRP A 139 16.13 -6.77 6.52
C TRP A 139 16.89 -7.01 5.23
N SER A 140 17.39 -8.22 5.05
CA SER A 140 18.14 -8.64 3.87
C SER A 140 17.79 -10.08 3.50
N GLY A 141 17.88 -10.40 2.22
CA GLY A 141 17.63 -11.74 1.73
C GLY A 141 17.03 -11.72 0.33
N ALA A 142 16.76 -12.93 -0.17
CA ALA A 142 16.13 -13.11 -1.46
C ALA A 142 15.16 -14.30 -1.40
N LEU A 143 14.09 -14.18 -2.17
CA LEU A 143 13.18 -15.27 -2.47
C LEU A 143 13.45 -15.75 -3.89
N GLN A 144 13.34 -17.03 -4.14
CA GLN A 144 13.49 -17.62 -5.47
C GLN A 144 12.26 -18.46 -5.80
N ILE A 145 11.89 -18.52 -7.07
CA ILE A 145 10.89 -19.45 -7.59
C ILE A 145 11.53 -20.27 -8.72
N ASP A 146 11.36 -21.59 -8.65
CA ASP A 146 11.83 -22.52 -9.68
C ASP A 146 10.73 -22.83 -10.72
N ASP A 147 11.08 -23.60 -11.74
CA ASP A 147 10.16 -24.03 -12.81
C ASP A 147 8.99 -24.88 -12.31
N THR A 148 9.14 -25.55 -11.17
CA THR A 148 8.08 -26.34 -10.54
C THR A 148 7.04 -25.47 -9.81
N GLY A 149 7.33 -24.18 -9.64
CA GLY A 149 6.47 -23.23 -8.92
C GLY A 149 6.70 -23.24 -7.41
N THR A 150 7.77 -23.89 -6.95
CA THR A 150 8.17 -23.90 -5.55
C THR A 150 8.89 -22.60 -5.25
N VAL A 151 8.36 -21.83 -4.30
CA VAL A 151 9.02 -20.63 -3.81
C VAL A 151 9.93 -21.01 -2.63
N SER A 152 11.18 -20.58 -2.65
CA SER A 152 12.18 -20.84 -1.62
C SER A 152 12.91 -19.56 -1.24
N GLY A 153 13.74 -19.62 -0.21
CA GLY A 153 14.49 -18.47 0.30
C GLY A 153 13.86 -17.83 1.54
N THR A 154 14.64 -16.95 2.16
CA THR A 154 14.31 -16.31 3.43
C THR A 154 14.67 -14.84 3.40
N ILE A 155 13.91 -14.06 4.16
CA ILE A 155 14.30 -12.69 4.54
C ILE A 155 14.67 -12.71 6.02
N SER A 156 15.88 -12.28 6.31
CA SER A 156 16.48 -12.34 7.63
C SER A 156 16.80 -10.93 8.15
N ALA A 157 16.75 -10.80 9.47
CA ALA A 157 17.30 -9.65 10.20
C ALA A 157 18.13 -10.16 11.37
N SER A 158 19.19 -9.42 11.72
CA SER A 158 20.06 -9.80 12.84
C SER A 158 19.28 -9.86 14.15
N GLY A 159 19.30 -11.02 14.83
CA GLY A 159 18.66 -11.21 16.13
C GLY A 159 17.17 -11.56 16.08
N GLU A 160 16.63 -11.92 14.91
CA GLU A 160 15.23 -12.33 14.73
C GLU A 160 15.13 -13.63 13.92
N ASN A 161 13.98 -14.31 14.00
CA ASN A 161 13.74 -15.50 13.19
C ASN A 161 13.49 -15.10 11.72
N ASP A 162 14.06 -15.89 10.82
CA ASP A 162 13.88 -15.76 9.38
C ASP A 162 12.40 -15.79 8.98
N MET A 163 12.06 -14.98 7.98
CA MET A 163 10.73 -14.91 7.38
C MET A 163 10.71 -15.69 6.08
N THR A 164 9.74 -16.57 5.93
CA THR A 164 9.40 -17.28 4.69
C THR A 164 8.02 -16.83 4.21
N PRO A 165 7.73 -16.87 2.91
CA PRO A 165 6.40 -16.62 2.39
C PRO A 165 5.36 -17.55 3.05
N GLY A 166 4.20 -17.00 3.43
CA GLY A 166 3.19 -17.72 4.22
C GLY A 166 2.32 -18.72 3.45
N PHE A 167 2.58 -18.94 2.17
CA PHE A 167 1.73 -19.75 1.27
C PHE A 167 2.49 -20.92 0.59
N LEU A 168 3.68 -21.24 1.10
CA LEU A 168 4.49 -22.40 0.70
C LEU A 168 3.82 -23.71 1.11
#